data_AF-A0A954P5Y1-F1
#
_entry.id   AF-A0A954P5Y1-F1
#
_cell.length_a   1.000
_cell.length_b   1.000
_cell.length_c   1.000
_cell.angle_alpha   90.00
_cell.angle_beta   90.00
_cell.angle_gamma   90.00
#
_symmetry.space_group_name_H-M   'P 1'
#
loop_
_entity.id
_entity.type
_entity.pdbx_description
1 polymer ?
#
loop_
_entity_poly.entity_id
_entity_poly.type
_entity_poly.pdbx_seq_one_letter_code
_entity_poly.pdbx_strand_id
1 'polypeptide(L)'
;MLTGTLSAAALMVGIMLTSRLDAGRALTLHGQLTSPAVAVYAPHEGQLKRVLVSPGTEVSPGMPVCVVQNTRLAADLARLREETARLESDVATRTASAAAAVKWKQQSLGHEIHDARQQLAGLLRSKLNHELAVQAWQSWLNDDGFPQRTQTATGGRDDIQLQAAAVEKISDPQLQRVQAMLALEQARNAVEVSTAQVNLCERHLKQLQE
;
A
#
# COMPACT_ATOMS: atom_id res chain seq x y z
N MET A 1 30.48 21.66 126.49
CA MET A 1 30.49 21.99 125.05
C MET A 1 30.23 20.76 124.17
N LEU A 2 29.25 19.89 124.50
CA LEU A 2 28.97 18.65 123.74
C LEU A 2 27.53 18.54 123.22
N THR A 3 26.66 19.52 123.51
CA THR A 3 25.25 19.51 123.11
C THR A 3 24.99 20.23 121.77
N GLY A 4 25.91 21.08 121.30
CA GLY A 4 25.74 21.82 120.04
C GLY A 4 25.97 21.00 118.77
N THR A 5 26.81 19.96 118.83
CA THR A 5 27.17 19.16 117.64
C THR A 5 26.09 18.14 117.27
N LEU A 6 25.33 17.63 118.24
CA LEU A 6 24.22 16.69 118.01
C LEU A 6 23.03 17.34 117.29
N SER A 7 22.72 18.60 117.59
CA SER A 7 21.62 19.32 116.94
C SER A 7 21.94 19.65 115.47
N ALA A 8 23.18 20.04 115.18
CA ALA A 8 23.62 20.32 113.81
C ALA A 8 23.60 19.06 112.92
N ALA A 9 23.99 17.91 113.48
CA ALA A 9 23.95 16.63 112.77
C ALA A 9 22.51 16.20 112.42
N ALA A 10 21.56 16.35 113.35
CA ALA A 10 20.15 16.02 113.11
C ALA A 10 19.54 16.88 111.98
N LEU A 11 19.89 18.17 111.93
CA LEU A 11 19.36 19.10 110.93
C LEU A 11 19.89 18.80 109.52
N MET A 12 21.18 18.47 109.41
CA MET A 12 21.81 18.07 108.15
C MET A 12 21.20 16.77 107.60
N VAL A 13 20.93 15.78 108.46
CA VAL A 13 20.27 14.54 108.04
C VAL A 13 18.84 14.80 107.58
N GLY A 14 18.09 15.67 108.26
CA GLY A 14 16.73 16.04 107.85
C GLY A 14 16.66 16.73 106.47
N ILE A 15 17.58 17.65 106.19
CA ILE A 15 17.66 18.35 104.88
C ILE A 15 18.07 17.36 103.77
N MET A 16 18.99 16.44 104.07
CA MET A 16 19.43 15.45 103.10
C MET A 16 18.33 14.42 102.78
N LEU A 17 17.49 14.06 103.76
CA LEU A 17 16.38 13.13 103.54
C LEU A 17 15.24 13.75 102.72
N THR A 18 14.91 15.02 103.00
CA THR A 18 13.82 15.73 102.31
C THR A 18 14.16 16.01 100.84
N SER A 19 15.39 16.44 100.56
CA SER A 19 15.85 16.65 99.17
C SER A 19 15.88 15.37 98.33
N ARG A 20 16.19 14.21 98.93
CA ARG A 20 16.12 12.92 98.22
C ARG A 20 14.70 12.43 97.95
N LEU A 21 13.73 12.78 98.79
CA LEU A 21 12.33 12.42 98.59
C LEU A 21 11.68 13.24 97.48
N ASP A 22 12.07 14.52 97.34
CA ASP A 22 11.51 15.41 96.32
C ASP A 22 12.07 15.15 94.91
N ALA A 23 13.34 14.73 94.82
CA ALA A 23 13.97 14.34 93.56
C ALA A 23 13.32 13.11 92.90
N GLY A 24 12.53 12.33 93.64
CA GLY A 24 11.80 11.16 93.13
C GLY A 24 10.43 11.45 92.53
N ARG A 25 9.91 12.68 92.64
CA ARG A 25 8.55 13.05 92.19
C ARG A 25 8.58 13.96 90.96
N ALA A 26 9.21 13.50 89.88
CA ALA A 26 8.88 13.99 88.55
C ALA A 26 7.53 13.38 88.13
N LEU A 27 6.42 14.06 88.43
CA LEU A 27 5.10 13.67 87.93
C LEU A 27 5.08 13.85 86.40
N THR A 28 5.38 12.80 85.65
CA THR A 28 5.17 12.78 84.21
C THR A 28 3.68 12.61 83.94
N LEU A 29 2.95 13.72 83.83
CA LEU A 29 1.59 13.72 83.31
C LEU A 29 1.62 13.44 81.80
N HIS A 30 1.11 12.28 81.40
CA HIS A 30 0.87 11.95 80.00
C HIS A 30 -0.52 12.45 79.62
N GLY A 31 -0.57 13.62 78.98
CA GLY A 31 -1.78 14.09 78.30
C GLY A 31 -1.82 13.52 76.88
N GLN A 32 -2.98 13.01 76.46
CA GLN A 32 -3.25 12.71 75.06
C GLN A 32 -3.96 13.90 74.42
N LEU A 33 -3.37 14.47 73.37
CA LEU A 33 -4.00 15.47 72.52
C LEU A 33 -4.80 14.75 71.44
N THR A 34 -6.12 14.74 71.59
CA THR A 34 -7.05 14.32 70.53
C THR A 34 -7.43 15.52 69.69
N SER A 35 -6.85 15.63 68.49
CA SER A 35 -7.30 16.61 67.50
C SER A 35 -8.52 16.06 66.74
N PRO A 36 -9.61 16.83 66.55
CA PRO A 36 -10.69 16.43 65.67
C PRO A 36 -10.16 16.33 64.22
N ALA A 37 -10.33 15.16 63.61
CA ALA A 37 -10.00 14.93 62.21
C ALA A 37 -11.27 15.10 61.35
N VAL A 38 -11.19 15.92 60.31
CA VAL A 38 -12.25 16.08 59.31
C VAL A 38 -11.79 15.39 58.02
N ALA A 39 -12.58 14.44 57.53
CA ALA A 39 -12.31 13.77 56.27
C ALA A 39 -12.73 14.68 55.10
N VAL A 40 -11.82 14.92 54.15
CA VAL A 40 -12.09 15.66 52.92
C VAL A 40 -12.35 14.66 51.81
N TYR A 41 -13.54 14.71 51.21
CA TYR A 41 -13.94 13.82 50.12
C TYR A 41 -13.77 14.52 48.77
N ALA A 42 -13.26 13.80 47.78
CA ALA A 42 -13.23 14.27 46.40
C ALA A 42 -14.58 13.99 45.71
N PRO A 43 -15.03 14.86 44.78
CA PRO A 43 -16.31 14.69 44.07
C PRO A 43 -16.29 13.51 43.07
N HIS A 44 -15.13 13.01 42.71
CA HIS A 44 -14.95 11.90 41.78
C HIS A 44 -13.99 10.88 42.35
N GLU A 45 -14.25 9.60 42.05
CA GLU A 45 -13.31 8.53 42.36
C GLU A 45 -11.98 8.75 41.61
N GLY A 46 -10.89 8.51 42.33
CA GLY A 46 -9.57 8.52 41.75
C GLY A 46 -8.49 8.23 42.77
N GLN A 47 -7.30 7.94 42.26
CA GLN A 47 -6.15 7.60 43.08
C GLN A 47 -5.40 8.87 43.46
N LEU A 48 -5.08 9.02 44.75
CA LEU A 48 -4.25 10.11 45.22
C LEU A 48 -2.86 10.01 44.56
N LYS A 49 -2.55 10.95 43.67
CA LYS A 49 -1.26 10.99 42.96
C LYS A 49 -0.21 11.75 43.75
N ARG A 50 -0.62 12.88 44.34
CA ARG A 50 0.27 13.75 45.10
C ARG A 50 -0.51 14.61 46.09
N VAL A 51 0.00 14.71 47.31
CA VAL A 51 -0.43 15.72 48.28
C VAL A 51 0.41 16.98 48.05
N LEU A 52 -0.25 18.14 47.96
CA LEU A 52 0.41 19.42 47.64
C LEU A 52 0.73 20.26 48.87
N VAL A 53 0.11 19.95 50.01
CA VAL A 53 0.28 20.66 51.28
C VAL A 53 0.88 19.75 52.34
N SER A 54 1.78 20.32 53.14
CA SER A 54 2.39 19.65 54.27
C SER A 54 1.50 19.72 55.51
N PRO A 55 1.60 18.75 56.43
CA PRO A 55 0.91 18.82 57.71
C PRO A 55 1.23 20.13 58.47
N GLY A 56 0.21 20.78 59.02
CA GLY A 56 0.34 22.06 59.75
C GLY A 56 0.20 23.31 58.88
N THR A 57 -0.02 23.18 57.58
CA THR A 57 -0.25 24.32 56.67
C THR A 57 -1.72 24.76 56.75
N GLU A 58 -1.97 26.06 56.91
CA GLU A 58 -3.31 26.63 56.83
C GLU A 58 -3.81 26.61 55.37
N VAL A 59 -5.01 26.06 55.16
CA VAL A 59 -5.60 25.88 53.82
C VAL A 59 -6.89 26.66 53.72
N SER A 60 -6.98 27.54 52.72
CA SER A 60 -8.18 28.34 52.44
C SER A 60 -9.06 27.66 51.38
N PRO A 61 -10.38 27.95 51.35
CA PRO A 61 -11.27 27.47 50.28
C PRO A 61 -10.74 27.83 48.88
N GLY A 62 -10.72 26.86 47.97
CA GLY A 62 -10.18 27.01 46.62
C GLY A 62 -8.69 26.72 46.49
N MET A 63 -7.95 26.52 47.60
CA MET A 63 -6.57 26.08 47.55
C MET A 63 -6.49 24.57 47.22
N PRO A 64 -5.74 24.16 46.19
CA PRO A 64 -5.62 22.76 45.82
C PRO A 64 -4.78 21.99 46.86
N VAL A 65 -5.40 21.04 47.54
CA VAL A 65 -4.79 20.24 48.62
C VAL A 65 -4.07 19.01 48.08
N CYS A 66 -4.64 18.38 47.04
CA CYS A 66 -4.12 17.17 46.44
C CYS A 66 -4.45 17.07 44.96
N VAL A 67 -3.65 16.29 44.24
CA VAL A 67 -3.90 15.89 42.85
C VAL A 67 -4.41 14.45 42.87
N VAL A 68 -5.60 14.26 42.31
CA VAL A 68 -6.23 12.96 42.15
C VAL A 68 -6.18 12.58 40.68
N GLN A 69 -5.72 11.36 40.40
CA GLN A 69 -5.72 10.79 39.05
C GLN A 69 -6.89 9.84 38.89
N ASN A 70 -7.77 10.13 37.94
CA ASN A 70 -8.82 9.19 37.56
C ASN A 70 -8.21 8.09 36.66
N THR A 71 -8.11 6.88 37.21
CA THR A 71 -7.50 5.72 36.54
C THR A 71 -8.34 5.23 35.36
N ARG A 72 -9.67 5.36 35.43
CA ARG A 72 -10.59 4.99 34.36
C ARG A 72 -10.41 5.89 33.14
N LEU A 73 -10.38 7.21 33.33
CA LEU A 73 -10.10 8.18 32.26
C LEU A 73 -8.72 7.96 31.64
N ALA A 74 -7.71 7.62 32.44
CA ALA A 74 -6.38 7.29 31.92
C ALA A 74 -6.38 6.00 31.07
N ALA A 75 -7.11 4.98 31.50
CA ALA A 75 -7.26 3.73 30.76
C ALA A 75 -8.07 3.94 29.46
N ASP A 76 -9.15 4.71 29.50
CA ASP A 76 -9.96 5.03 28.32
C ASP A 76 -9.14 5.83 27.29
N LEU A 77 -8.32 6.79 27.74
CA LEU A 77 -7.39 7.51 26.86
C LEU A 77 -6.31 6.60 26.26
N ALA A 78 -5.78 5.65 27.03
CA ALA A 78 -4.82 4.69 26.52
C ALA A 78 -5.45 3.79 25.44
N ARG A 79 -6.67 3.29 25.69
CA ARG A 79 -7.44 2.50 24.71
C ARG A 79 -7.70 3.29 23.43
N LEU A 80 -8.19 4.54 23.54
CA LEU A 80 -8.45 5.37 22.36
C LEU A 80 -7.17 5.65 21.55
N ARG A 81 -6.03 5.83 22.22
CA ARG A 81 -4.73 6.01 21.54
C ARG A 81 -4.29 4.75 20.80
N GLU A 82 -4.50 3.59 21.40
CA GLU A 82 -4.21 2.31 20.75
C GLU A 82 -5.15 2.07 19.55
N GLU A 83 -6.45 2.35 19.71
CA GLU A 83 -7.42 2.25 18.63
C GLU A 83 -7.09 3.19 17.46
N THR A 84 -6.72 4.44 17.74
CA THR A 84 -6.31 5.40 16.70
C THR A 84 -5.04 4.97 16.00
N ALA A 85 -3.99 4.56 16.73
CA ALA A 85 -2.76 4.05 16.13
C ALA A 85 -3.01 2.81 15.26
N ARG A 86 -3.92 1.91 15.69
CA ARG A 86 -4.33 0.75 14.90
C ARG A 86 -5.05 1.17 13.62
N LEU A 87 -6.03 2.07 13.72
CA LEU A 87 -6.79 2.56 12.56
C LEU A 87 -5.88 3.28 11.55
N GLU A 88 -4.92 4.07 12.02
CA GLU A 88 -3.92 4.72 11.16
C GLU A 88 -3.07 3.69 10.41
N SER A 89 -2.61 2.63 11.08
CA SER A 89 -1.90 1.52 10.46
C SER A 89 -2.75 0.78 9.42
N ASP A 90 -4.03 0.54 9.74
CA ASP A 90 -4.97 -0.11 8.81
C ASP A 90 -5.20 0.74 7.57
N VAL A 91 -5.35 2.07 7.72
CA VAL A 91 -5.47 3.00 6.60
C VAL A 91 -4.20 3.01 5.74
N ALA A 92 -3.02 3.08 6.37
CA ALA A 92 -1.74 3.03 5.65
C ALA A 92 -1.59 1.73 4.85
N THR A 93 -1.98 0.60 5.43
CA THR A 93 -1.92 -0.71 4.76
C THR A 93 -2.90 -0.79 3.59
N ARG A 94 -4.14 -0.32 3.77
CA ARG A 94 -5.16 -0.33 2.72
C ARG A 94 -4.84 0.62 1.57
N THR A 95 -4.27 1.78 1.87
CA THR A 95 -3.84 2.73 0.83
C THR A 95 -2.67 2.19 0.03
N ALA A 96 -1.70 1.55 0.70
CA ALA A 96 -0.58 0.89 0.02
C ALA A 96 -1.05 -0.28 -0.87
N SER A 97 -1.98 -1.11 -0.39
CA SER A 97 -2.50 -2.23 -1.20
C SER A 97 -3.35 -1.75 -2.38
N ALA A 98 -4.16 -0.71 -2.20
CA ALA A 98 -4.92 -0.09 -3.29
C ALA A 98 -3.99 0.52 -4.35
N ALA A 99 -2.94 1.24 -3.93
CA ALA A 99 -1.95 1.79 -4.85
C ALA A 99 -1.22 0.68 -5.64
N ALA A 100 -0.85 -0.41 -4.98
CA ALA A 100 -0.26 -1.58 -5.64
C ALA A 100 -1.21 -2.22 -6.65
N ALA A 101 -2.50 -2.38 -6.31
CA ALA A 101 -3.50 -2.93 -7.20
C ALA A 101 -3.72 -2.07 -8.44
N VAL A 102 -3.81 -0.73 -8.28
CA VAL A 102 -3.92 0.21 -9.41
C VAL A 102 -2.70 0.11 -10.31
N LYS A 103 -1.48 0.10 -9.73
CA LYS A 103 -0.24 -0.01 -10.51
C LYS A 103 -0.19 -1.33 -11.29
N TRP A 104 -0.57 -2.44 -10.66
CA TRP A 104 -0.64 -3.74 -11.34
C TRP A 104 -1.65 -3.72 -12.49
N LYS A 105 -2.84 -3.13 -12.27
CA LYS A 105 -3.85 -3.04 -13.34
C LYS A 105 -3.38 -2.15 -14.50
N GLN A 106 -2.69 -1.03 -14.23
CA GLN A 106 -2.08 -0.20 -15.25
C GLN A 106 -1.02 -0.96 -16.06
N GLN A 107 -0.19 -1.76 -15.40
CA GLN A 107 0.81 -2.60 -16.08
C GLN A 107 0.15 -3.68 -16.95
N SER A 108 -0.90 -4.34 -16.44
CA SER A 108 -1.70 -5.32 -17.20
C SER A 108 -2.31 -4.69 -18.45
N LEU A 109 -3.01 -3.55 -18.30
CA LEU A 109 -3.61 -2.82 -19.42
C LEU A 109 -2.55 -2.35 -20.41
N GLY A 110 -1.39 -1.88 -19.92
CA GLY A 110 -0.26 -1.50 -20.77
C GLY A 110 0.24 -2.66 -21.63
N HIS A 111 0.33 -3.87 -21.04
CA HIS A 111 0.70 -5.08 -21.78
C HIS A 111 -0.37 -5.48 -22.79
N GLU A 112 -1.65 -5.48 -22.40
CA GLU A 112 -2.78 -5.79 -23.29
C GLU A 112 -2.85 -4.84 -24.49
N ILE A 113 -2.64 -3.53 -24.28
CA ILE A 113 -2.56 -2.54 -25.35
C ILE A 113 -1.34 -2.79 -26.25
N HIS A 114 -0.20 -3.12 -25.67
CA HIS A 114 1.01 -3.41 -26.44
C HIS A 114 0.80 -4.62 -27.36
N ASP A 115 0.23 -5.70 -26.84
CA ASP A 115 -0.04 -6.92 -27.59
C ASP A 115 -1.08 -6.67 -28.68
N ALA A 116 -2.15 -5.93 -28.38
CA ALA A 116 -3.15 -5.55 -29.37
C ALA A 116 -2.55 -4.69 -30.50
N ARG A 117 -1.61 -3.79 -30.19
CA ARG A 117 -0.86 -3.03 -31.21
C ARG A 117 0.05 -3.91 -32.05
N GLN A 118 0.72 -4.89 -31.45
CA GLN A 118 1.53 -5.86 -32.19
C GLN A 118 0.66 -6.70 -33.15
N GLN A 119 -0.49 -7.17 -32.68
CA GLN A 119 -1.46 -7.89 -33.51
C GLN A 119 -1.96 -7.03 -34.68
N LEU A 120 -2.32 -5.78 -34.41
CA LEU A 120 -2.74 -4.82 -35.43
C LEU A 120 -1.64 -4.61 -36.49
N ALA A 121 -0.39 -4.41 -36.06
CA ALA A 121 0.75 -4.27 -36.98
C ALA A 121 0.94 -5.54 -37.85
N GLY A 122 0.75 -6.73 -37.26
CA GLY A 122 0.78 -8.00 -37.98
C GLY A 122 -0.34 -8.10 -39.02
N LEU A 123 -1.57 -7.71 -38.67
CA LEU A 123 -2.73 -7.70 -39.57
C LEU A 123 -2.55 -6.69 -40.71
N LEU A 124 -2.04 -5.49 -40.42
CA LEU A 124 -1.75 -4.47 -41.44
C LEU A 124 -0.67 -4.96 -42.41
N ARG A 125 0.39 -5.61 -41.91
CA ARG A 125 1.40 -6.23 -42.77
C ARG A 125 0.81 -7.32 -43.66
N SER A 126 -0.06 -8.18 -43.10
CA SER A 126 -0.76 -9.20 -43.86
C SER A 126 -1.61 -8.58 -44.95
N LYS A 127 -2.41 -7.56 -44.64
CA LYS A 127 -3.23 -6.82 -45.61
C LYS A 127 -2.37 -6.26 -46.75
N LEU A 128 -1.28 -5.56 -46.43
CA LEU A 128 -0.36 -5.02 -47.43
C LEU A 128 0.20 -6.11 -48.35
N ASN A 129 0.56 -7.27 -47.81
CA ASN A 129 1.02 -8.40 -48.63
C ASN A 129 -0.06 -8.90 -49.59
N HIS A 130 -1.32 -8.97 -49.16
CA HIS A 130 -2.43 -9.38 -50.02
C HIS A 130 -2.75 -8.32 -51.07
N GLU A 131 -2.69 -7.03 -50.75
CA GLU A 131 -2.86 -5.93 -51.71
C GLU A 131 -1.77 -5.96 -52.78
N LEU A 132 -0.52 -6.20 -52.40
CA LEU A 132 0.60 -6.39 -53.34
C LEU A 132 0.37 -7.62 -54.22
N ALA A 133 -0.15 -8.73 -53.67
CA ALA A 133 -0.49 -9.91 -54.45
C ALA A 133 -1.61 -9.63 -55.47
N VAL A 134 -2.66 -8.91 -55.06
CA VAL A 134 -3.73 -8.46 -55.97
C VAL A 134 -3.17 -7.63 -57.12
N GLN A 135 -2.29 -6.66 -56.83
CA GLN A 135 -1.64 -5.84 -57.86
C GLN A 135 -0.72 -6.66 -58.76
N ALA A 136 0.03 -7.62 -58.22
CA ALA A 136 0.88 -8.53 -59.00
C ALA A 136 0.05 -9.40 -59.94
N TRP A 137 -1.06 -9.98 -59.47
CA TRP A 137 -1.96 -10.77 -60.33
C TRP A 137 -2.70 -9.93 -61.36
N GLN A 138 -3.13 -8.72 -61.01
CA GLN A 138 -3.76 -7.79 -61.95
C GLN A 138 -2.80 -7.34 -63.04
N SER A 139 -1.56 -6.96 -62.68
CA SER A 139 -0.55 -6.61 -63.68
C SER A 139 -0.21 -7.81 -64.55
N TRP A 140 -0.09 -9.02 -64.00
CA TRP A 140 0.10 -10.25 -64.78
C TRP A 140 -1.07 -10.57 -65.72
N LEU A 141 -2.31 -10.29 -65.32
CA LEU A 141 -3.51 -10.47 -66.16
C LEU A 141 -3.68 -9.39 -67.23
N ASN A 142 -3.16 -8.18 -66.99
CA ASN A 142 -3.27 -7.01 -67.86
C ASN A 142 -2.09 -6.88 -68.84
N ASP A 143 -0.92 -7.38 -68.47
CA ASP A 143 0.21 -7.53 -69.38
C ASP A 143 -0.17 -8.68 -70.32
N ASP A 144 -0.58 -8.37 -71.55
CA ASP A 144 -0.98 -9.32 -72.61
C ASP A 144 0.17 -10.28 -73.03
N GLY A 145 1.22 -10.39 -72.22
CA GLY A 145 2.29 -11.38 -72.29
C GLY A 145 1.85 -12.75 -71.78
N PHE A 146 0.79 -13.33 -72.35
CA PHE A 146 1.00 -14.73 -72.73
C PHE A 146 2.23 -14.71 -73.62
N PRO A 147 3.26 -15.54 -73.42
CA PRO A 147 4.17 -15.82 -74.51
C PRO A 147 3.31 -16.49 -75.58
N GLN A 148 2.63 -15.69 -76.41
CA GLN A 148 2.28 -16.07 -77.75
C GLN A 148 3.62 -16.48 -78.31
N ARG A 149 3.76 -17.79 -78.49
CA ARG A 149 4.85 -18.38 -79.23
C ARG A 149 4.71 -17.80 -80.64
N THR A 150 5.19 -16.57 -80.84
CA THR A 150 5.49 -16.04 -82.15
C THR A 150 6.64 -16.91 -82.60
N GLN A 151 6.28 -18.04 -83.21
CA GLN A 151 7.16 -18.80 -84.06
C GLN A 151 7.47 -17.87 -85.24
N THR A 152 8.37 -16.91 -85.03
CA THR A 152 9.16 -16.39 -86.14
C THR A 152 10.12 -17.51 -86.48
N ALA A 153 9.61 -18.46 -87.27
CA ALA A 153 10.44 -19.32 -88.07
C ALA A 153 11.17 -18.40 -89.06
N THR A 154 12.36 -17.96 -88.68
CA THR A 154 13.33 -17.39 -89.61
C THR A 154 14.64 -18.07 -89.30
N GLY A 155 15.08 -18.87 -90.28
CA GLY A 155 16.07 -19.90 -90.09
C GLY A 155 17.45 -19.36 -89.72
N GLY A 156 18.26 -20.25 -89.16
CA GLY A 156 19.68 -20.00 -89.01
C GLY A 156 20.25 -20.64 -87.75
N ARG A 157 20.60 -21.93 -87.89
CA ARG A 157 21.85 -22.55 -87.41
C ARG A 157 22.16 -22.48 -85.90
N ASP A 158 22.10 -23.69 -85.32
CA ASP A 158 22.97 -24.29 -84.31
C ASP A 158 23.34 -23.47 -83.05
N ASP A 159 23.39 -24.17 -81.91
CA ASP A 159 24.19 -23.83 -80.72
C ASP A 159 23.52 -23.18 -79.50
N ILE A 160 22.32 -23.59 -79.05
CA ILE A 160 22.00 -23.48 -77.61
C ILE A 160 21.19 -24.70 -77.13
N GLN A 161 21.92 -25.73 -76.71
CA GLN A 161 21.42 -26.84 -75.89
C GLN A 161 21.22 -26.32 -74.45
N LEU A 162 20.28 -25.40 -74.24
CA LEU A 162 19.75 -25.13 -72.92
C LEU A 162 18.69 -26.19 -72.65
N GLN A 163 18.95 -26.99 -71.63
CA GLN A 163 17.99 -27.87 -70.97
C GLN A 163 16.83 -27.03 -70.41
N ALA A 164 15.97 -26.54 -71.31
CA ALA A 164 14.58 -26.40 -71.01
C ALA A 164 14.07 -27.85 -70.91
N ALA A 165 14.22 -28.43 -69.71
CA ALA A 165 13.37 -29.52 -69.31
C ALA A 165 11.95 -29.04 -69.64
N ALA A 166 11.42 -29.62 -70.71
CA ALA A 166 10.07 -29.44 -71.15
C ALA A 166 9.19 -29.88 -69.99
N VAL A 167 8.90 -28.93 -69.10
CA VAL A 167 7.60 -28.90 -68.45
C VAL A 167 6.66 -28.55 -69.58
N GLU A 168 6.36 -29.57 -70.38
CA GLU A 168 5.21 -29.67 -71.26
C GLU A 168 3.98 -29.73 -70.35
N LYS A 169 3.80 -28.67 -69.55
CA LYS A 169 2.48 -28.26 -69.16
C LYS A 169 1.93 -27.61 -70.41
N ILE A 170 1.27 -28.42 -71.24
CA ILE A 170 0.11 -27.96 -72.02
C ILE A 170 -0.94 -27.52 -70.99
N SER A 171 -0.62 -26.48 -70.24
CA SER A 171 -1.58 -25.75 -69.46
C SER A 171 -2.20 -24.84 -70.48
N ASP A 172 -3.37 -25.27 -70.94
CA ASP A 172 -4.25 -24.47 -71.77
C ASP A 172 -4.18 -23.01 -71.30
N PRO A 173 -3.81 -22.03 -72.16
CA PRO A 173 -3.68 -20.63 -71.73
C PRO A 173 -4.96 -20.11 -71.08
N GLN A 174 -6.11 -20.68 -71.44
CA GLN A 174 -7.39 -20.44 -70.77
C GLN A 174 -7.41 -20.97 -69.32
N LEU A 175 -6.87 -22.17 -69.07
CA LEU A 175 -6.79 -22.74 -67.72
C LEU A 175 -5.85 -21.93 -66.82
N GLN A 176 -4.73 -21.41 -67.36
CA GLN A 176 -3.82 -20.52 -66.62
C GLN A 176 -4.51 -19.18 -66.27
N ARG A 177 -5.30 -18.62 -67.20
CA ARG A 177 -6.08 -17.41 -66.97
C ARG A 177 -7.14 -17.60 -65.88
N VAL A 178 -7.84 -18.74 -65.90
CA VAL A 178 -8.84 -19.09 -64.87
C VAL A 178 -8.19 -19.29 -63.50
N GLN A 179 -7.03 -19.96 -63.43
CA GLN A 179 -6.29 -20.12 -62.18
C GLN A 179 -5.80 -18.78 -61.61
N ALA A 180 -5.34 -17.87 -62.48
CA ALA A 180 -4.94 -16.52 -62.06
C ALA A 180 -6.14 -15.66 -61.62
N MET A 181 -7.30 -15.77 -62.29
CA MET A 181 -8.52 -15.12 -61.83
C MET A 181 -8.97 -15.67 -60.47
N LEU A 182 -8.91 -16.98 -60.26
CA LEU A 182 -9.22 -17.59 -58.97
C LEU A 182 -8.26 -17.11 -57.87
N ALA A 183 -6.96 -17.04 -58.17
CA ALA A 183 -5.95 -16.52 -57.25
C ALA A 183 -6.17 -15.04 -56.92
N LEU A 184 -6.60 -14.23 -57.91
CA LEU A 184 -6.97 -12.83 -57.71
C LEU A 184 -8.18 -12.68 -56.79
N GLU A 185 -9.24 -13.45 -57.00
CA GLU A 185 -10.45 -13.42 -56.15
C GLU A 185 -10.16 -13.92 -54.73
N GLN A 186 -9.31 -14.96 -54.59
CA GLN A 186 -8.82 -15.39 -53.28
C GLN A 186 -8.04 -14.28 -52.56
N ALA A 187 -7.15 -13.58 -53.28
CA ALA A 187 -6.39 -12.48 -52.71
C ALA A 187 -7.29 -11.29 -52.31
N ARG A 188 -8.32 -10.97 -53.11
CA ARG A 188 -9.34 -9.95 -52.78
C ARG A 188 -10.12 -10.31 -51.52
N ASN A 189 -10.62 -11.55 -51.44
CA ASN A 189 -11.32 -12.05 -50.25
C ASN A 189 -10.42 -11.97 -49.00
N ALA A 190 -9.13 -12.26 -49.13
CA ALA A 190 -8.18 -12.13 -48.02
C ALA A 190 -7.94 -10.66 -47.59
N VAL A 191 -7.96 -9.70 -48.52
CA VAL A 191 -7.94 -8.27 -48.20
C VAL A 191 -9.19 -7.83 -47.43
N GLU A 192 -10.37 -8.31 -47.82
CA GLU A 192 -11.62 -7.99 -47.12
C GLU A 192 -11.63 -8.54 -45.69
N VAL A 193 -11.22 -9.80 -45.51
CA VAL A 193 -11.12 -10.44 -44.19
C VAL A 193 -10.12 -9.71 -43.30
N SER A 194 -8.92 -9.40 -43.82
CA SER A 194 -7.91 -8.68 -43.04
C SER A 194 -8.35 -7.25 -42.69
N THR A 195 -9.08 -6.58 -43.57
CA THR A 195 -9.66 -5.24 -43.29
C THR A 195 -10.71 -5.32 -42.19
N ALA A 196 -11.58 -6.33 -42.20
CA ALA A 196 -12.55 -6.55 -41.12
C ALA A 196 -11.86 -6.82 -39.78
N GLN A 197 -10.78 -7.63 -39.78
CA GLN A 197 -10.00 -7.93 -38.57
C GLN A 197 -9.27 -6.69 -38.02
N VAL A 198 -8.68 -5.86 -38.89
CA VAL A 198 -8.08 -4.57 -38.52
C VAL A 198 -9.10 -3.68 -37.83
N ASN A 199 -10.29 -3.50 -38.43
CA ASN A 199 -11.35 -2.68 -37.84
C ASN A 199 -11.81 -3.18 -36.47
N LEU A 200 -11.82 -4.50 -36.26
CA LEU A 200 -12.20 -5.11 -34.99
C LEU A 200 -11.11 -4.86 -33.92
N CYS A 201 -9.83 -5.05 -34.26
CA CYS A 201 -8.70 -4.76 -33.38
C CYS A 201 -8.63 -3.27 -33.02
N GLU A 202 -8.90 -2.36 -33.97
CA GLU A 202 -8.94 -0.92 -33.70
C GLU A 202 -10.06 -0.53 -32.72
N ARG A 203 -11.25 -1.13 -32.85
CA ARG A 203 -12.34 -0.92 -31.87
C ARG A 203 -11.97 -1.43 -30.49
N HIS A 204 -11.35 -2.61 -30.42
CA HIS A 204 -10.89 -3.18 -29.15
C HIS A 204 -9.81 -2.31 -28.50
N LEU A 205 -8.88 -1.76 -29.29
CA LEU A 205 -7.88 -0.81 -28.79
C LEU A 205 -8.51 0.47 -28.23
N LYS A 206 -9.54 1.02 -28.91
CA LYS A 206 -10.27 2.20 -28.40
C LYS A 206 -10.93 1.90 -27.05
N GLN A 207 -11.57 0.73 -26.92
CA GLN A 207 -12.21 0.31 -25.67
C GLN A 207 -11.23 0.10 -24.51
N LEU A 208 -9.99 -0.31 -24.78
CA LEU A 208 -8.94 -0.45 -23.76
C LEU A 208 -8.29 0.88 -23.34
N GLN A 209 -8.49 1.94 -24.13
CA GLN A 209 -7.94 3.28 -23.88
C GLN A 209 -8.93 4.21 -23.17
N GLU A 210 -10.23 3.89 -23.20
CA GLU A 210 -11.30 4.54 -22.42
C GLU A 210 -11.37 3.99 -20.99
#